data_AF-A0A919EWE6-F1
#
_entry.id   AF-A0A919EWE6-F1
#
_cell.length_a   1.000
_cell.length_b   1.000
_cell.length_c   1.000
_cell.angle_alpha   90.00
_cell.angle_beta   90.00
_cell.angle_gamma   90.00
#
_symmetry.space_group_name_H-M   'P 1'
#
loop_
_entity.id
_entity.type
_entity.pdbx_description
1 polymer ?
#
loop_
_entity_poly.entity_id
_entity_poly.type
_entity_poly.pdbx_seq_one_letter_code
_entity_poly.pdbx_strand_id
1 'polypeptide(L)'
;MEEARAWRHRYGGMVFQQFPTALSALIGLERELPRLPEYVRHARVVAAALREGFAAAGVPWARVHPEVPHTHEFQVWLPYEPGVAAEAAVRQAEETSVLLFANAWDEGGPGLACTEVVVRSTGLEWTADDVRAAVRDFVDRLPGPA
;
A
#
# COMPACT_ATOMS: atom_id res chain seq x y z
N MET A 1 34.59 -1.68 -7.15
CA MET A 1 33.85 -2.63 -8.02
C MET A 1 34.43 -4.04 -7.99
N GLU A 2 35.74 -4.26 -8.10
CA GLU A 2 36.36 -5.60 -8.07
C GLU A 2 36.03 -6.40 -6.80
N GLU A 3 36.05 -5.77 -5.63
CA GLU A 3 35.71 -6.43 -4.37
C GLU A 3 34.25 -6.92 -4.34
N ALA A 4 33.31 -6.13 -4.86
CA ALA A 4 31.90 -6.52 -4.96
C ALA A 4 31.71 -7.73 -5.88
N ARG A 5 32.52 -7.85 -6.94
CA ARG A 5 32.50 -9.02 -7.85
C ARG A 5 33.01 -10.28 -7.16
N ALA A 6 34.10 -10.15 -6.39
CA ALA A 6 34.65 -11.26 -5.61
C ALA A 6 33.63 -11.77 -4.56
N TRP A 7 32.96 -10.86 -3.85
CA TRP A 7 31.90 -11.22 -2.92
C TRP A 7 30.68 -11.83 -3.62
N ARG A 8 30.23 -11.28 -4.75
CA ARG A 8 29.15 -11.89 -5.55
C ARG A 8 29.47 -13.34 -5.93
N HIS A 9 30.71 -13.66 -6.29
CA HIS A 9 31.13 -15.04 -6.55
C HIS A 9 31.10 -15.89 -5.29
N ARG A 10 31.69 -15.42 -4.17
CA ARG A 10 31.73 -16.15 -2.89
C ARG A 10 30.35 -16.49 -2.34
N TYR A 11 29.36 -15.60 -2.55
CA TYR A 11 27.96 -15.82 -2.18
C TYR A 11 27.14 -16.60 -3.23
N GLY A 12 27.79 -17.18 -4.26
CA GLY A 12 27.11 -17.96 -5.30
C GLY A 12 26.26 -17.13 -6.28
N GLY A 13 26.40 -15.80 -6.27
CA GLY A 13 25.63 -14.88 -7.12
C GLY A 13 26.11 -14.79 -8.58
N MET A 14 27.18 -15.50 -8.96
CA MET A 14 27.65 -15.64 -10.34
C MET A 14 26.91 -16.78 -11.06
N VAL A 15 25.58 -16.70 -11.08
CA VAL A 15 24.72 -17.70 -11.72
C VAL A 15 24.97 -17.71 -13.23
N PHE A 16 25.03 -18.90 -13.83
CA PHE A 16 25.36 -19.11 -15.25
C PHE A 16 24.43 -18.36 -16.20
N GLN A 17 23.12 -18.31 -15.90
CA GLN A 17 22.12 -17.58 -16.69
C GLN A 17 21.35 -16.59 -15.81
N GLN A 18 21.71 -15.32 -15.89
CA GLN A 18 21.03 -14.21 -15.20
C GLN A 18 20.20 -13.33 -16.14
N PHE A 19 20.22 -13.63 -17.45
CA PHE A 19 19.54 -12.82 -18.45
C PHE A 19 18.03 -12.67 -18.21
N PRO A 20 17.27 -13.65 -17.65
CA PRO A 20 15.84 -13.43 -17.41
C PRO A 20 15.61 -12.33 -16.36
N THR A 21 16.32 -12.38 -15.23
CA THR A 21 16.22 -11.35 -14.18
C THR A 21 16.70 -9.99 -14.68
N ALA A 22 17.83 -9.96 -15.40
CA ALA A 22 18.36 -8.72 -15.96
C ALA A 22 17.40 -8.08 -16.98
N LEU A 23 16.82 -8.88 -17.87
CA LEU A 23 15.87 -8.39 -18.87
C LEU A 23 14.58 -7.88 -18.21
N SER A 24 14.02 -8.61 -17.24
CA SER A 24 12.85 -8.17 -16.48
C SER A 24 13.11 -6.85 -15.73
N ALA A 25 14.30 -6.70 -15.13
CA ALA A 25 14.69 -5.45 -14.46
C ALA A 25 14.83 -4.29 -15.45
N LEU A 26 15.45 -4.51 -16.62
CA LEU A 26 15.57 -3.48 -17.66
C LEU A 26 14.21 -3.04 -18.18
N ILE A 27 13.28 -3.97 -18.43
CA ILE A 27 11.90 -3.66 -18.82
C ILE A 27 11.20 -2.86 -17.72
N GLY A 28 11.40 -3.20 -16.46
CA GLY A 28 10.86 -2.44 -15.32
C GLY A 28 11.42 -1.01 -15.26
N LEU A 29 12.72 -0.83 -15.45
CA LEU A 29 13.34 0.50 -15.52
C LEU A 29 12.82 1.32 -16.70
N GLU A 30 12.61 0.71 -17.86
CA GLU A 30 12.07 1.39 -19.04
C GLU A 30 10.61 1.83 -18.84
N ARG A 31 9.77 0.97 -18.25
CA ARG A 31 8.32 1.18 -18.17
C ARG A 31 7.85 1.88 -16.91
N GLU A 32 8.42 1.56 -15.75
CA GLU A 32 7.92 2.04 -14.45
C GLU A 32 8.69 3.25 -13.92
N LEU A 33 10.00 3.36 -14.19
CA LEU A 33 10.80 4.49 -13.70
C LEU A 33 10.25 5.85 -14.14
N PRO A 34 9.81 6.06 -15.41
CA PRO A 34 9.24 7.34 -15.83
C PRO A 34 7.91 7.68 -15.14
N ARG A 35 7.20 6.68 -14.60
CA ARG A 35 5.87 6.82 -14.00
C ARG A 35 5.91 7.14 -12.50
N LEU A 36 7.03 6.91 -11.81
CA LEU A 36 7.15 7.18 -10.38
C LEU A 36 6.65 8.58 -9.96
N PRO A 37 6.94 9.68 -10.69
CA PRO A 37 6.41 11.00 -10.32
C PRO A 37 4.88 11.11 -10.37
N GLU A 38 4.22 10.35 -11.24
CA GLU A 38 2.75 10.25 -11.27
C GLU A 38 2.23 9.50 -10.05
N TYR A 39 2.84 8.35 -9.74
CA TYR A 39 2.49 7.57 -8.55
C TYR A 39 2.64 8.36 -7.26
N VAL A 40 3.74 9.11 -7.10
CA VAL A 40 3.98 9.94 -5.91
C VAL A 40 2.95 11.07 -5.80
N ARG A 41 2.62 11.74 -6.91
CA ARG A 41 1.58 12.79 -6.89
C ARG A 41 0.23 12.21 -6.52
N HIS A 42 -0.11 11.05 -7.08
CA HIS A 42 -1.40 10.42 -6.83
C HIS A 42 -1.49 9.80 -5.43
N ALA A 43 -0.39 9.28 -4.87
CA ALA A 43 -0.32 8.83 -3.48
C ALA A 43 -0.75 9.93 -2.49
N ARG A 44 -0.47 11.20 -2.79
CA ARG A 44 -0.94 12.33 -1.97
C ARG A 44 -2.46 12.53 -2.05
N VAL A 45 -3.07 12.27 -3.21
CA VAL A 45 -4.53 12.30 -3.39
C VAL A 45 -5.17 11.18 -2.58
N VAL A 46 -4.67 9.95 -2.72
CA VAL A 46 -5.17 8.78 -1.98
C VAL A 46 -4.99 8.98 -0.46
N ALA A 47 -3.82 9.42 -0.01
CA ALA A 47 -3.56 9.70 1.40
C ALA A 47 -4.49 10.75 2.00
N ALA A 48 -4.78 11.84 1.27
CA ALA A 48 -5.73 12.85 1.71
C ALA A 48 -7.16 12.30 1.79
N ALA A 49 -7.59 11.59 0.75
CA ALA A 49 -8.92 10.98 0.68
C ALA A 49 -9.14 9.91 1.76
N LEU A 50 -8.11 9.13 2.10
CA LEU A 50 -8.16 8.18 3.22
C LEU A 50 -8.38 8.91 4.56
N ARG A 51 -7.61 9.97 4.85
CA ARG A 51 -7.78 10.75 6.09
C ARG A 51 -9.19 11.34 6.19
N GLU A 52 -9.63 12.01 5.13
CA GLU A 52 -10.96 12.62 5.07
C GLU A 52 -12.08 11.57 5.16
N GLY A 53 -11.91 10.45 4.46
CA GLY A 53 -12.86 9.34 4.45
C GLY A 53 -13.04 8.72 5.84
N PHE A 54 -11.94 8.42 6.54
CA PHE A 54 -12.01 7.84 7.88
C PHE A 54 -12.62 8.81 8.90
N ALA A 55 -12.27 10.10 8.81
CA ALA A 55 -12.86 11.13 9.65
C ALA A 55 -14.38 11.26 9.41
N ALA A 56 -14.81 11.26 8.14
CA ALA A 56 -16.23 11.33 7.78
C ALA A 56 -17.01 10.07 8.17
N ALA A 57 -16.38 8.90 8.15
CA ALA A 57 -16.97 7.63 8.56
C ALA A 57 -16.99 7.43 10.10
N GLY A 58 -16.47 8.38 10.88
CA GLY A 58 -16.55 8.35 12.34
C GLY A 58 -15.61 7.35 13.01
N VAL A 59 -14.52 6.94 12.34
CA VAL A 59 -13.51 6.08 12.98
C VAL A 59 -12.86 6.88 14.13
N PRO A 60 -12.83 6.35 15.37
CA PRO A 60 -12.40 7.12 16.55
C PRO A 60 -11.01 7.74 16.43
N TRP A 61 -10.12 7.04 15.73
CA TRP A 61 -8.78 7.48 15.42
C TRP A 61 -8.35 6.84 14.11
N ALA A 62 -7.68 7.58 13.23
CA ALA A 62 -7.03 7.01 12.05
C ALA A 62 -5.83 7.88 11.71
N ARG A 63 -4.73 7.25 11.27
CA ARG A 63 -3.53 7.99 10.88
C ARG A 63 -2.96 7.50 9.56
N VAL A 64 -2.71 8.46 8.68
CA VAL A 64 -1.87 8.26 7.49
C VAL A 64 -0.48 8.80 7.80
N HIS A 65 0.56 8.00 7.60
CA HIS A 65 1.94 8.37 7.88
C HIS A 65 2.90 8.07 6.71
N PRO A 66 3.70 9.04 6.25
CA PRO A 66 3.61 10.46 6.58
C PRO A 66 2.26 11.06 6.11
N GLU A 67 1.86 12.19 6.68
CA GLU A 67 0.59 12.82 6.32
C GLU A 67 0.54 13.21 4.84
N VAL A 68 1.66 13.68 4.29
CA VAL A 68 1.87 13.89 2.87
C VAL A 68 2.94 12.92 2.39
N PRO A 69 2.59 11.89 1.59
CA PRO A 69 3.55 10.95 1.03
C PRO A 69 4.64 11.64 0.19
N HIS A 70 5.88 11.23 0.46
CA HIS A 70 7.07 11.62 -0.31
C HIS A 70 7.42 10.58 -1.38
N THR A 71 6.94 9.34 -1.22
CA THR A 71 7.02 8.26 -2.21
C THR A 71 5.60 7.87 -2.65
N HIS A 72 5.48 6.80 -3.43
CA HIS A 72 4.20 6.21 -3.81
C HIS A 72 3.67 5.21 -2.76
N GLU A 73 4.34 5.13 -1.61
CA GLU A 73 4.07 4.19 -0.53
C GLU A 73 3.94 4.98 0.78
N PHE A 74 2.96 4.62 1.61
CA PHE A 74 2.75 5.24 2.92
C PHE A 74 1.94 4.29 3.81
N GLN A 75 1.92 4.55 5.11
CA GLN A 75 1.24 3.69 6.08
C GLN A 75 -0.11 4.24 6.48
N VAL A 76 -1.05 3.34 6.77
CA VAL A 76 -2.34 3.60 7.40
C VAL A 76 -2.40 2.85 8.71
N TRP A 77 -2.85 3.54 9.76
CA TRP A 77 -2.94 3.02 11.12
C TRP A 77 -4.37 3.17 11.63
N LEU A 78 -4.95 2.10 12.18
CA LEU A 78 -6.33 2.07 12.68
C LEU A 78 -6.41 1.39 14.06
N PRO A 79 -7.37 1.80 14.93
CA PRO A 79 -7.51 1.35 16.32
C PRO A 79 -8.27 0.02 16.39
N TYR A 80 -7.76 -0.99 15.67
CA TYR A 80 -8.31 -2.33 15.65
C TYR A 80 -7.17 -3.34 15.78
N GLU A 81 -7.52 -4.55 16.20
CA GLU A 81 -6.61 -5.69 16.05
C GLU A 81 -6.38 -5.98 14.55
N PRO A 82 -5.16 -6.37 14.13
CA PRO A 82 -4.84 -6.57 12.71
C PRO A 82 -5.78 -7.56 12.00
N GLY A 83 -6.21 -8.62 12.69
CA GLY A 83 -7.16 -9.60 12.16
C GLY A 83 -8.52 -9.00 11.82
N VAL A 84 -8.99 -8.02 12.61
CA VAL A 84 -10.29 -7.35 12.38
C VAL A 84 -10.23 -6.49 11.12
N ALA A 85 -9.16 -5.69 10.97
CA ALA A 85 -8.97 -4.86 9.78
C ALA A 85 -8.76 -5.71 8.52
N ALA A 86 -8.03 -6.82 8.64
CA ALA A 86 -7.83 -7.78 7.54
C ALA A 86 -9.15 -8.45 7.12
N GLU A 87 -9.98 -8.90 8.07
CA GLU A 87 -11.28 -9.50 7.76
C GLU A 87 -12.21 -8.51 7.06
N ALA A 88 -12.27 -7.26 7.51
CA ALA A 88 -13.05 -6.22 6.85
C ALA A 88 -12.58 -5.94 5.42
N ALA A 89 -11.25 -5.92 5.18
CA ALA A 89 -10.68 -5.72 3.85
C ALA A 89 -11.00 -6.89 2.90
N VAL A 90 -10.90 -8.13 3.39
CA VAL A 90 -11.26 -9.33 2.62
C VAL A 90 -12.75 -9.32 2.27
N ARG A 91 -13.62 -9.07 3.26
CA ARG A 91 -15.07 -9.02 3.04
C ARG A 91 -15.47 -7.92 2.04
N GLN A 92 -14.84 -6.75 2.12
CA GLN A 92 -15.05 -5.69 1.13
C GLN A 92 -14.71 -6.19 -0.29
N ALA A 93 -13.56 -6.85 -0.46
CA ALA A 93 -13.14 -7.35 -1.76
C ALA A 93 -14.05 -8.47 -2.29
N GLU A 94 -14.48 -9.40 -1.44
CA GLU A 94 -15.38 -10.48 -1.82
C GLU A 94 -16.77 -9.97 -2.22
N GLU A 95 -17.32 -9.01 -1.47
CA GLU A 95 -18.70 -8.55 -1.67
C GLU A 95 -18.82 -7.49 -2.79
N THR A 96 -17.77 -6.70 -3.04
CA THR A 96 -17.82 -5.55 -3.96
C THR A 96 -16.86 -5.64 -5.14
N SER A 97 -15.92 -6.58 -5.13
CA SER A 97 -14.77 -6.62 -6.05
C SER A 97 -13.86 -5.37 -5.99
N VAL A 98 -13.98 -4.57 -4.94
CA VAL A 98 -13.11 -3.43 -4.64
C VAL A 98 -12.15 -3.83 -3.52
N LEU A 99 -10.84 -3.69 -3.71
CA LEU A 99 -9.84 -4.02 -2.70
C LEU A 99 -9.07 -2.77 -2.31
N LEU A 100 -9.56 -2.05 -1.29
CA LEU A 100 -8.93 -0.83 -0.79
C LEU A 100 -7.57 -1.10 -0.11
N PHE A 101 -7.50 -2.18 0.67
CA PHE A 101 -6.30 -2.61 1.38
C PHE A 101 -5.89 -4.01 0.94
N ALA A 102 -4.94 -4.09 0.01
CA ALA A 102 -4.45 -5.36 -0.56
C ALA A 102 -3.30 -6.00 0.23
N ASN A 103 -2.60 -5.22 1.05
CA ASN A 103 -1.49 -5.69 1.87
C ASN A 103 -2.01 -6.23 3.21
N ALA A 104 -1.17 -7.03 3.86
CA ALA A 104 -1.44 -7.51 5.21
C ALA A 104 -1.56 -6.33 6.20
N TRP A 105 -2.32 -6.57 7.27
CA TRP A 105 -2.33 -5.71 8.44
C TRP A 105 -1.43 -6.35 9.51
N ASP A 106 -0.53 -5.55 10.07
CA ASP A 106 0.42 -5.94 11.10
C ASP A 106 0.09 -5.25 12.43
N GLU A 107 0.58 -5.81 13.55
CA GLU A 107 0.46 -5.17 14.86
C GLU A 107 1.39 -3.94 14.94
N GLY A 108 0.78 -2.77 15.08
CA GLY A 108 1.47 -1.49 15.27
C GLY A 108 1.66 -1.11 16.74
N GLY A 109 1.03 -1.86 17.64
CA GLY A 109 0.97 -1.66 19.09
C GLY A 109 -0.35 -2.23 19.64
N PRO A 110 -0.57 -2.18 20.97
CA PRO A 110 -1.77 -2.72 21.58
C PRO A 110 -3.05 -2.07 21.00
N GLY A 111 -3.93 -2.88 20.41
CA GLY A 111 -5.17 -2.40 19.78
C GLY A 111 -4.97 -1.56 18.52
N LEU A 112 -3.79 -1.64 17.88
CA LEU A 112 -3.45 -0.82 16.72
C LEU A 112 -2.94 -1.68 15.57
N ALA A 113 -3.63 -1.61 14.44
CA ALA A 113 -3.23 -2.25 13.20
C ALA A 113 -2.55 -1.23 12.28
N CYS A 114 -1.54 -1.68 11.53
CA CYS A 114 -0.85 -0.91 10.51
C CYS A 114 -0.85 -1.68 9.19
N THR A 115 -1.05 -1.00 8.08
CA THR A 115 -0.79 -1.55 6.74
C THR A 115 -0.09 -0.51 5.86
N GLU A 116 0.70 -0.98 4.90
CA GLU A 116 1.26 -0.14 3.87
C GLU A 116 0.30 -0.04 2.67
N VAL A 117 0.06 1.17 2.20
CA VAL A 117 -0.66 1.45 0.96
C VAL A 117 0.35 1.82 -0.11
N VAL A 118 0.23 1.18 -1.27
CA VAL A 118 1.11 1.39 -2.41
C VAL A 118 0.27 1.83 -3.61
N VAL A 119 0.54 3.03 -4.12
CA VAL A 119 -0.10 3.53 -5.34
C VAL A 119 0.76 3.20 -6.55
N ARG A 120 0.25 2.33 -7.42
CA ARG A 120 0.86 1.98 -8.71
C ARG A 120 -0.10 2.30 -9.86
N SER A 121 0.14 1.74 -11.04
CA SER A 121 -0.63 1.98 -12.27
C SER A 121 -2.15 2.01 -12.08
N THR A 122 -2.74 0.96 -11.50
CA THR A 122 -4.18 0.84 -11.28
C THR A 122 -4.71 1.86 -10.26
N GLY A 123 -3.87 2.25 -9.30
CA GLY A 123 -4.21 3.27 -8.32
C GLY A 123 -4.40 4.65 -8.95
N LEU A 124 -3.81 4.93 -10.11
CA LEU A 124 -3.99 6.21 -10.82
C LEU A 124 -5.41 6.42 -11.36
N GLU A 125 -6.18 5.36 -11.51
CA GLU A 125 -7.56 5.41 -12.01
C GLU A 125 -8.56 5.82 -10.92
N TRP A 126 -8.16 5.75 -9.65
CA TRP A 126 -9.03 6.05 -8.52
C TRP A 126 -9.10 7.55 -8.27
N THR A 127 -10.31 8.09 -8.24
CA THR A 127 -10.52 9.46 -7.77
C THR A 127 -10.52 9.51 -6.25
N ALA A 128 -10.38 10.73 -5.69
CA ALA A 128 -10.55 10.92 -4.25
C ALA A 128 -11.94 10.49 -3.76
N ASP A 129 -12.97 10.60 -4.61
CA ASP A 129 -14.32 10.14 -4.27
C ASP A 129 -14.42 8.62 -4.25
N ASP A 130 -13.75 7.92 -5.17
CA ASP A 130 -13.69 6.45 -5.18
C ASP A 130 -13.01 5.95 -3.90
N VAL A 131 -11.90 6.57 -3.50
CA VAL A 131 -11.21 6.25 -2.24
C VAL A 131 -12.13 6.49 -1.04
N ARG A 132 -12.81 7.64 -0.97
CA ARG A 132 -13.75 7.93 0.13
C ARG A 132 -14.94 6.96 0.16
N ALA A 133 -15.43 6.53 -1.00
CA ALA A 133 -16.49 5.54 -1.09
C ALA A 133 -16.04 4.17 -0.60
N ALA A 134 -14.86 3.72 -1.02
CA ALA A 134 -14.26 2.49 -0.57
C ALA A 134 -13.95 2.52 0.94
N VAL A 135 -13.55 3.68 1.50
CA VAL A 135 -13.35 3.81 2.96
C VAL A 135 -14.65 3.61 3.72
N ARG A 136 -15.75 4.23 3.28
CA ARG A 136 -17.07 4.02 3.94
C ARG A 136 -17.46 2.55 3.91
N ASP A 137 -17.37 1.93 2.74
CA ASP A 137 -17.70 0.52 2.57
C ASP A 137 -16.79 -0.41 3.42
N PHE A 138 -15.51 -0.07 3.57
CA PHE A 138 -14.60 -0.79 4.47
C PHE A 138 -15.00 -0.61 5.94
N VAL A 139 -15.31 0.63 6.36
CA VAL A 139 -15.70 0.94 7.74
C VAL A 139 -17.03 0.30 8.12
N ASP A 140 -17.99 0.20 7.20
CA ASP A 140 -19.26 -0.50 7.43
C ASP A 140 -19.09 -1.99 7.77
N ARG A 141 -17.92 -2.57 7.46
CA ARG A 141 -17.54 -3.96 7.79
C ARG A 141 -16.68 -4.08 9.04
N LEU A 142 -16.24 -2.97 9.61
CA LEU A 142 -15.55 -2.97 10.90
C LEU A 142 -16.58 -3.11 12.03
N PRO A 143 -16.20 -3.72 13.17
CA PRO A 143 -17.02 -3.66 14.36
C PRO A 143 -17.16 -2.20 14.80
N GLY A 144 -18.34 -1.86 15.33
CA GLY A 144 -18.58 -0.55 15.91
C GLY A 144 -17.55 -0.19 16.99
N PRO A 145 -17.32 1.10 17.26
CA PRO A 145 -16.40 1.51 18.31
C PRO A 145 -16.83 0.90 19.65
N ALA A 146 -15.87 0.28 20.35
CA ALA A 146 -16.06 -0.21 21.71
C ALA A 146 -16.22 0.95 22.70
#